data_AF-A0AAW1RKQ7-F1
#
_entry.id   AF-A0AAW1RKQ7-F1
#
_cell.length_a   1.000
_cell.length_b   1.000
_cell.length_c   1.000
_cell.angle_alpha   90.00
_cell.angle_beta   90.00
_cell.angle_gamma   90.00
#
_symmetry.space_group_name_H-M   'P 1'
#
loop_
_entity.id
_entity.type
_entity.pdbx_description
1 polymer ?
#
loop_
_entity_poly.entity_id
_entity_poly.type
_entity_poly.pdbx_seq_one_letter_code
_entity_poly.pdbx_strand_id
1 'polypeptide(L)'
;MSGPRGLGGGLSGGNLPPALQQQLAALANQSGGRADAAQLMASLGGAGLGPLVEGHLKNLMGKPSGFIEELPTKIQGRIEYLRQLQDKHADVEEQFQEELAALRAKFLTLFEPLYVKRRAVVTGAEEPPAVTTSEELSTEQDDQADVPAGIPEFWLNVLRANSVIQAKLTEKDEEILQYLEDISAAPLTPHSAPTASKPSEEDDTADAAKQEKKQRGFTITLTFRENPFLSNRTLTKSYYMVDEEEPILERAEGTSIQWSAGKDPTRKLVRKKAKGRGGKGGGQAAMKYEPVESFFNFFSPPAVPQGDEEPDDEAMEALQAAMEEDYEIGDIIRSKLVPKAVSWYTGEEAEDSDEEYEDDDEEEDDDDDEIEDEDDDDDDDDEEAEKDAEGVELIKPKSRSKANGAGLPKGKQGEAGEQQPPECKQQ
;
A
#
# COMPACT_ATOMS: atom_id res chain seq x y z
N MET A 1 -46.46 61.16 -22.85
CA MET A 1 -45.29 61.22 -21.95
C MET A 1 -44.79 59.80 -21.78
N SER A 2 -43.55 59.38 -21.96
CA SER A 2 -42.32 59.88 -22.58
C SER A 2 -41.37 58.67 -22.49
N GLY A 3 -40.60 58.34 -23.53
CA GLY A 3 -39.50 57.37 -23.42
C GLY A 3 -38.32 57.91 -22.60
N PRO A 4 -37.27 57.11 -22.35
CA PRO A 4 -36.14 56.94 -23.31
C PRO A 4 -35.65 55.47 -23.46
N ARG A 5 -35.13 54.98 -24.61
CA ARG A 5 -33.71 54.92 -25.10
C ARG A 5 -32.69 54.57 -23.99
N GLY A 6 -31.78 53.59 -24.02
CA GLY A 6 -31.26 52.62 -25.01
C GLY A 6 -29.73 52.47 -24.78
N LEU A 7 -29.15 51.26 -24.75
CA LEU A 7 -27.71 51.00 -24.99
C LEU A 7 -27.52 49.53 -25.43
N GLY A 8 -26.95 49.35 -26.63
CA GLY A 8 -26.47 48.06 -27.12
C GLY A 8 -24.98 47.88 -26.82
N GLY A 9 -24.51 46.64 -26.97
CA GLY A 9 -23.10 46.27 -26.95
C GLY A 9 -22.96 44.76 -27.05
N GLY A 10 -22.73 44.24 -28.27
CA GLY A 10 -22.34 42.85 -28.47
C GLY A 10 -20.84 42.66 -28.23
N LEU A 11 -20.45 41.48 -27.77
CA LEU A 11 -19.12 40.88 -27.90
C LEU A 11 -19.38 39.37 -27.97
N SER A 12 -19.35 38.76 -29.17
CA SER A 12 -18.16 38.17 -29.79
C SER A 12 -17.70 36.91 -29.05
N GLY A 13 -17.68 35.78 -29.78
CA GLY A 13 -17.18 34.50 -29.29
C GLY A 13 -15.77 34.62 -28.72
N GLY A 14 -15.59 34.04 -27.54
CA GLY A 14 -14.27 33.81 -26.95
C GLY A 14 -13.78 32.44 -27.40
N ASN A 15 -12.94 32.43 -28.43
CA ASN A 15 -12.01 31.33 -28.63
C ASN A 15 -11.10 31.27 -27.38
N LEU A 16 -10.80 30.07 -26.89
CA LEU A 16 -9.84 29.90 -25.81
C LEU A 16 -8.50 30.54 -26.19
N PRO A 17 -7.75 31.12 -25.23
CA PRO A 17 -6.43 31.66 -25.50
C PRO A 17 -5.54 30.60 -26.18
N PRO A 18 -4.78 30.97 -27.23
CA PRO A 18 -3.94 30.02 -27.98
C PRO A 18 -3.01 29.20 -27.09
N ALA A 19 -2.52 29.78 -25.99
CA ALA A 19 -1.69 29.09 -25.00
C ALA A 19 -2.42 27.93 -24.28
N LEU A 20 -3.71 28.11 -23.96
CA LEU A 20 -4.53 27.05 -23.37
C LEU A 20 -4.93 25.99 -24.41
N GLN A 21 -5.10 26.40 -25.67
CA GLN A 21 -5.38 25.50 -26.77
C GLN A 21 -4.15 24.62 -27.10
N GLN A 22 -2.94 25.18 -27.01
CA GLN A 22 -1.67 24.44 -27.14
C GLN A 22 -1.39 23.53 -25.94
N GLN A 23 -1.66 23.97 -24.70
CA GLN A 23 -1.48 23.11 -23.53
C GLN A 23 -2.42 21.90 -23.54
N LEU A 24 -3.69 22.08 -23.93
CA LEU A 24 -4.64 20.98 -24.08
C LEU A 24 -4.25 20.01 -25.22
N ALA A 25 -3.73 20.54 -26.33
CA ALA A 25 -3.26 19.71 -27.44
C ALA A 25 -1.98 18.92 -27.08
N ALA A 26 -1.07 19.52 -26.31
CA ALA A 26 0.15 18.84 -25.84
C ALA A 26 -0.17 17.71 -24.84
N LEU A 27 -1.12 17.92 -23.91
CA LEU A 27 -1.57 16.91 -22.95
C LEU A 27 -2.33 15.74 -23.60
N ALA A 28 -3.08 16.01 -24.67
CA ALA A 28 -3.76 14.98 -25.44
C ALA A 28 -2.80 14.08 -26.23
N ASN A 29 -1.65 14.61 -26.66
CA ASN A 29 -0.66 13.86 -27.43
C ASN A 29 0.31 13.05 -26.56
N GLN A 30 0.54 13.42 -25.30
CA GLN A 30 1.45 12.69 -24.39
C GLN A 30 0.83 11.46 -23.74
N SER A 31 -0.51 11.34 -23.69
CA SER A 31 -1.21 10.30 -22.91
C SER A 31 -1.85 9.18 -23.73
N GLY A 32 -1.62 9.11 -25.05
CA GLY A 32 -2.20 8.06 -25.90
C GLY A 32 -3.73 7.91 -25.79
N GLY A 33 -4.43 8.96 -25.36
CA GLY A 33 -5.88 8.95 -25.13
C GLY A 33 -6.35 8.41 -23.76
N ARG A 34 -5.45 8.12 -22.83
CA ARG A 34 -5.79 7.81 -21.42
C ARG A 34 -5.25 8.89 -20.51
N ALA A 35 -5.95 10.01 -20.42
CA ALA A 35 -5.71 10.96 -19.34
C ALA A 35 -6.48 10.50 -18.10
N ASP A 36 -5.73 10.10 -17.06
CA ASP A 36 -6.27 9.86 -15.73
C ASP A 36 -6.85 11.17 -15.18
N ALA A 37 -8.11 11.12 -14.72
CA ALA A 37 -8.80 12.26 -14.15
C ALA A 37 -8.06 12.82 -12.93
N ALA A 38 -7.27 12.00 -12.23
CA ALA A 38 -6.41 12.41 -11.13
C ALA A 38 -5.23 13.29 -11.59
N GLN A 39 -4.59 12.95 -12.72
CA GLN A 39 -3.47 13.72 -13.29
C GLN A 39 -3.92 15.11 -13.77
N LEU A 40 -5.12 15.20 -14.35
CA LEU A 40 -5.75 16.46 -14.76
C LEU A 40 -6.12 17.34 -13.56
N MET A 41 -6.58 16.74 -12.46
CA MET A 41 -6.93 17.46 -11.22
C MET A 41 -5.69 17.98 -10.50
N ALA A 42 -4.59 17.21 -10.46
CA ALA A 42 -3.32 17.63 -9.87
C ALA A 42 -2.68 18.83 -10.59
N SER A 43 -2.78 18.86 -11.93
CA SER A 43 -2.30 19.99 -12.76
C SER A 43 -3.06 21.29 -12.52
N LEU A 44 -4.35 21.23 -12.13
CA LEU A 44 -5.22 22.39 -11.93
C LEU A 44 -5.21 22.92 -10.48
N GLY A 45 -4.69 22.13 -9.53
CA GLY A 45 -4.60 22.48 -8.10
C GLY A 45 -3.64 23.63 -7.79
N GLY A 46 -2.59 23.84 -8.61
CA GLY A 46 -1.58 24.88 -8.37
C GLY A 46 -2.04 26.34 -8.54
N ALA A 47 -3.23 26.57 -9.12
CA ALA A 47 -3.70 27.90 -9.51
C ALA A 47 -4.82 28.47 -8.62
N GLY A 48 -5.19 27.82 -7.52
CA GLY A 48 -6.27 28.28 -6.64
C GLY A 48 -7.68 28.15 -7.25
N LEU A 49 -7.83 27.33 -8.28
CA LEU A 49 -9.09 27.09 -9.01
C LEU A 49 -9.87 25.86 -8.51
N GLY A 50 -9.33 25.09 -7.56
CA GLY A 50 -9.89 23.84 -7.04
C GLY A 50 -11.38 23.90 -6.67
N PRO A 51 -11.82 24.82 -5.78
CA PRO A 51 -13.22 24.91 -5.37
C PRO A 51 -14.17 25.34 -6.52
N LEU A 52 -13.65 26.07 -7.49
CA LEU A 52 -14.40 26.58 -8.63
C LEU A 52 -14.59 25.50 -9.70
N VAL A 53 -13.54 24.70 -9.94
CA VAL A 53 -13.53 23.55 -10.85
C VAL A 53 -14.37 22.41 -10.28
N GLU A 54 -14.28 22.15 -8.97
CA GLU A 54 -15.10 21.14 -8.28
C GLU A 54 -16.60 21.52 -8.29
N GLY A 55 -16.93 22.79 -8.03
CA GLY A 55 -18.31 23.28 -8.12
C GLY A 55 -18.88 23.28 -9.55
N HIS A 56 -18.03 23.43 -10.57
CA HIS A 56 -18.44 23.39 -11.98
C HIS A 56 -18.59 21.95 -12.48
N LEU A 57 -17.65 21.06 -12.12
CA LEU A 57 -17.70 19.63 -12.41
C LEU A 57 -18.93 18.98 -11.76
N LYS A 58 -19.24 19.29 -10.49
CA LYS A 58 -20.44 18.81 -9.78
C LYS A 58 -21.75 19.29 -10.41
N ASN A 59 -21.70 20.39 -11.18
CA ASN A 59 -22.85 20.91 -11.94
C ASN A 59 -22.96 20.37 -13.38
N LEU A 60 -21.86 19.87 -13.95
CA LEU A 60 -21.75 19.31 -15.31
C LEU A 60 -21.83 17.78 -15.33
N MET A 61 -21.45 17.12 -14.24
CA MET A 61 -21.50 15.66 -14.10
C MET A 61 -22.96 15.21 -14.02
N GLY A 62 -23.48 14.66 -15.11
CA GLY A 62 -24.84 14.12 -15.21
C GLY A 62 -25.90 15.04 -15.85
N LYS A 63 -25.54 16.25 -16.30
CA LYS A 63 -26.43 17.06 -17.17
C LYS A 63 -25.90 16.95 -18.61
N PRO A 64 -26.76 16.73 -19.63
CA PRO A 64 -26.31 16.87 -21.01
C PRO A 64 -25.75 18.28 -21.14
N SER A 65 -24.44 18.41 -21.34
CA SER A 65 -23.88 19.70 -21.68
C SER A 65 -24.62 20.12 -22.95
N GLY A 66 -25.38 21.22 -22.89
CA GLY A 66 -26.18 21.69 -24.03
C GLY A 66 -25.36 21.84 -25.32
N PHE A 67 -24.03 21.83 -25.20
CA PHE A 67 -23.07 21.58 -26.27
C PHE A 67 -23.47 20.48 -27.25
N ILE A 68 -23.88 19.29 -26.79
CA ILE A 68 -24.26 18.19 -27.70
C ILE A 68 -25.52 18.54 -28.49
N GLU A 69 -26.47 19.23 -27.85
CA GLU A 69 -27.73 19.67 -28.46
C GLU A 69 -27.55 20.81 -29.47
N GLU A 70 -26.46 21.58 -29.34
CA GLU A 70 -26.05 22.65 -30.28
C GLU A 70 -25.30 22.12 -31.52
N LEU A 71 -24.82 20.88 -31.50
CA LEU A 71 -24.11 20.28 -32.64
C LEU A 71 -25.06 20.04 -33.83
N PRO A 72 -24.56 20.15 -35.08
CA PRO A 72 -25.33 19.74 -36.25
C PRO A 72 -25.88 18.32 -36.13
N THR A 73 -27.10 18.09 -36.61
CA THR A 73 -27.82 16.79 -36.51
C THR A 73 -27.02 15.60 -37.03
N LYS A 74 -26.19 15.80 -38.07
CA LYS A 74 -25.28 14.76 -38.57
C LYS A 74 -24.21 14.36 -37.56
N ILE A 75 -23.72 15.30 -36.76
CA ILE A 75 -22.72 15.05 -35.71
C ILE A 75 -23.40 14.39 -34.52
N GLN A 76 -24.58 14.86 -34.11
CA GLN A 76 -25.39 14.19 -33.08
C GLN A 76 -25.66 12.73 -33.42
N GLY A 77 -26.06 12.44 -34.67
CA GLY A 77 -26.26 11.07 -35.13
C GLY A 77 -25.01 10.19 -35.11
N ARG A 78 -23.82 10.78 -35.32
CA ARG A 78 -22.53 10.08 -35.17
C ARG A 78 -22.22 9.79 -33.70
N ILE A 79 -22.43 10.76 -32.81
CA ILE A 79 -22.23 10.58 -31.36
C ILE A 79 -23.17 9.50 -30.82
N GLU A 80 -24.43 9.51 -31.26
CA GLU A 80 -25.40 8.49 -30.86
C GLU A 80 -24.99 7.09 -31.37
N TYR A 81 -24.45 7.00 -32.59
CA TYR A 81 -23.88 5.74 -33.07
C TYR A 81 -22.65 5.31 -32.26
N LEU A 82 -21.78 6.25 -31.85
CA LEU A 82 -20.64 5.94 -30.97
C LEU A 82 -21.10 5.45 -29.60
N ARG A 83 -22.17 6.01 -29.03
CA ARG A 83 -22.78 5.50 -27.78
C ARG A 83 -23.25 4.06 -27.93
N GLN A 84 -23.96 3.75 -29.02
CA GLN A 84 -24.38 2.37 -29.31
C GLN A 84 -23.20 1.41 -29.49
N LEU A 85 -22.04 1.88 -29.96
CA LEU A 85 -20.82 1.07 -29.99
C LEU A 85 -20.23 0.88 -28.59
N GLN A 86 -20.27 1.90 -27.73
CA GLN A 86 -19.85 1.81 -26.33
C GLN A 86 -20.71 0.80 -25.56
N ASP A 87 -22.02 0.81 -25.77
CA ASP A 87 -22.94 -0.16 -25.15
C ASP A 87 -22.57 -1.59 -25.58
N LYS A 88 -22.32 -1.82 -26.87
CA LYS A 88 -21.85 -3.13 -27.36
C LYS A 88 -20.50 -3.54 -26.82
N HIS A 89 -19.60 -2.58 -26.57
CA HIS A 89 -18.32 -2.87 -25.92
C HIS A 89 -18.57 -3.33 -24.48
N ALA A 90 -19.45 -2.65 -23.73
CA ALA A 90 -19.80 -3.04 -22.37
C ALA A 90 -20.41 -4.45 -22.32
N ASP A 91 -21.28 -4.80 -23.28
CA ASP A 91 -21.86 -6.15 -23.38
C ASP A 91 -20.79 -7.25 -23.60
N VAL A 92 -19.73 -6.95 -24.36
CA VAL A 92 -18.61 -7.88 -24.60
C VAL A 92 -17.67 -7.94 -23.40
N GLU A 93 -17.42 -6.80 -22.76
CA GLU A 93 -16.63 -6.72 -21.53
C GLU A 93 -17.26 -7.56 -20.42
N GLU A 94 -18.59 -7.49 -20.25
CA GLU A 94 -19.32 -8.33 -19.28
C GLU A 94 -19.10 -9.83 -19.55
N GLN A 95 -19.14 -10.25 -20.82
CA GLN A 95 -18.84 -11.64 -21.19
C GLN A 95 -17.40 -12.04 -20.85
N PHE A 96 -16.44 -11.15 -21.12
CA PHE A 96 -15.04 -11.38 -20.76
C PHE A 96 -14.88 -11.56 -19.24
N GLN A 97 -15.52 -10.71 -18.43
CA GLN A 97 -15.49 -10.82 -16.97
C GLN A 97 -16.12 -12.11 -16.45
N GLU A 98 -17.26 -12.53 -17.01
CA GLU A 98 -17.90 -13.80 -16.65
C GLU A 98 -16.98 -15.00 -16.95
N GLU A 99 -16.36 -15.02 -18.13
CA GLU A 99 -15.42 -16.07 -18.51
C GLU A 99 -14.16 -16.06 -17.64
N LEU A 100 -13.60 -14.87 -17.35
CA LEU A 100 -12.44 -14.70 -16.46
C LEU A 100 -12.75 -15.18 -15.04
N ALA A 101 -13.92 -14.82 -14.49
CA ALA A 101 -14.36 -15.27 -13.18
C ALA A 101 -14.56 -16.78 -13.13
N ALA A 102 -15.15 -17.38 -14.17
CA ALA A 102 -15.31 -18.82 -14.29
C ALA A 102 -13.94 -19.52 -14.39
N LEU A 103 -12.99 -18.95 -15.13
CA LEU A 103 -11.63 -19.46 -15.26
C LEU A 103 -10.88 -19.40 -13.93
N ARG A 104 -10.94 -18.27 -13.21
CA ARG A 104 -10.39 -18.11 -11.86
C ARG A 104 -10.96 -19.17 -10.91
N ALA A 105 -12.29 -19.32 -10.87
CA ALA A 105 -12.95 -20.31 -10.02
C ALA A 105 -12.53 -21.75 -10.33
N LYS A 106 -12.38 -22.09 -11.63
CA LYS A 106 -11.87 -23.39 -12.07
C LYS A 106 -10.46 -23.65 -11.53
N PHE A 107 -9.55 -22.68 -11.67
CA PHE A 107 -8.16 -22.87 -11.23
C PHE A 107 -8.02 -22.88 -9.71
N LEU A 108 -8.81 -22.10 -8.97
CA LEU A 108 -8.87 -22.20 -7.51
C LEU A 108 -9.23 -23.62 -7.05
N THR A 109 -10.20 -24.26 -7.71
CA THR A 109 -10.58 -25.66 -7.43
C THR A 109 -9.44 -26.64 -7.71
N LEU A 110 -8.58 -26.36 -8.71
CA LEU A 110 -7.43 -27.19 -9.04
C LEU A 110 -6.25 -26.97 -8.08
N PHE A 111 -6.09 -25.76 -7.53
CA PHE A 111 -5.03 -25.43 -6.58
C PHE A 111 -5.32 -25.93 -5.16
N GLU A 112 -6.59 -25.93 -4.72
CA GLU A 112 -6.99 -26.36 -3.37
C GLU A 112 -6.37 -27.70 -2.92
N PRO A 113 -6.45 -28.82 -3.69
CA PRO A 113 -5.84 -30.08 -3.27
C PRO A 113 -4.31 -30.01 -3.16
N LEU A 114 -3.65 -29.11 -3.88
CA LEU A 114 -2.19 -28.91 -3.79
C LEU A 114 -1.83 -28.20 -2.48
N TYR A 115 -2.59 -27.16 -2.09
CA TYR A 115 -2.38 -26.48 -0.82
C TYR A 115 -2.68 -27.36 0.39
N VAL A 116 -3.70 -28.21 0.30
CA VAL A 116 -3.98 -29.22 1.33
C VAL A 116 -2.80 -30.18 1.52
N LYS A 117 -2.20 -30.66 0.42
CA LYS A 117 -1.00 -31.52 0.48
C LYS A 117 0.21 -30.78 1.02
N ARG A 118 0.45 -29.53 0.59
CA ARG A 118 1.53 -28.68 1.15
C ARG A 118 1.38 -28.58 2.66
N ARG A 119 0.19 -28.25 3.16
CA ARG A 119 -0.07 -28.19 4.61
C ARG A 119 0.21 -29.53 5.29
N ALA A 120 -0.22 -30.65 4.70
CA ALA A 120 0.02 -31.97 5.27
C ALA A 120 1.52 -32.29 5.40
N VAL A 121 2.33 -31.93 4.40
CA VAL A 121 3.79 -32.08 4.46
C VAL A 121 4.42 -31.11 5.46
N VAL A 122 4.08 -29.82 5.41
CA VAL A 122 4.60 -28.78 6.32
C VAL A 122 4.33 -29.13 7.78
N THR A 123 3.17 -29.72 8.08
CA THR A 123 2.81 -30.13 9.45
C THR A 123 3.27 -31.53 9.84
N GLY A 124 3.84 -32.30 8.91
CA GLY A 124 4.26 -33.69 9.14
C GLY A 124 3.09 -34.69 9.21
N ALA A 125 1.90 -34.32 8.76
CA ALA A 125 0.75 -35.22 8.67
C ALA A 125 0.83 -36.19 7.47
N GLU A 126 1.61 -35.84 6.45
CA GLU A 126 1.88 -36.69 5.27
C GLU A 126 3.38 -36.62 4.94
N GLU A 127 4.02 -37.78 4.80
CA GLU A 127 5.39 -37.86 4.27
C GLU A 127 5.37 -37.85 2.75
N PRO A 128 6.25 -37.08 2.09
CA PRO A 128 6.33 -37.09 0.64
C PRO A 128 6.76 -38.49 0.14
N PRO A 129 6.34 -38.90 -1.07
CA PRO A 129 6.86 -40.11 -1.67
C PRO A 129 8.39 -39.99 -1.79
N ALA A 130 9.10 -41.12 -1.61
CA ALA A 130 10.55 -41.18 -1.76
C ALA A 130 10.94 -40.52 -3.09
N VAL A 131 11.58 -39.36 -3.01
CA VAL A 131 11.90 -38.52 -4.17
C VAL A 131 12.80 -39.33 -5.09
N THR A 132 12.35 -39.61 -6.32
CA THR A 132 13.14 -40.34 -7.32
C THR A 132 14.19 -39.48 -8.01
N THR A 133 14.20 -38.17 -7.73
CA THR A 133 14.98 -37.18 -8.47
C THR A 133 15.71 -36.24 -7.51
N SER A 134 16.76 -36.73 -6.87
CA SER A 134 17.80 -35.89 -6.30
C SER A 134 19.04 -36.75 -6.13
N GLU A 135 19.94 -36.68 -7.09
CA GLU A 135 21.33 -37.15 -6.93
C GLU A 135 22.09 -36.35 -5.85
N GLU A 136 21.43 -35.42 -5.14
CA GLU A 136 22.00 -34.51 -4.13
C GLU A 136 21.43 -34.63 -2.71
N LEU A 137 20.46 -35.52 -2.43
CA LEU A 137 20.12 -35.81 -1.03
C LEU A 137 21.26 -36.66 -0.45
N SER A 138 22.21 -36.00 0.22
CA SER A 138 23.35 -36.65 0.84
C SER A 138 22.86 -37.72 1.82
N THR A 139 23.29 -38.96 1.60
CA THR A 139 22.95 -40.09 2.47
C THR A 139 23.74 -40.07 3.79
N GLU A 140 24.09 -38.89 4.29
CA GLU A 140 24.60 -38.77 5.65
C GLU A 140 23.43 -39.15 6.55
N GLN A 141 23.59 -40.27 7.24
CA GLN A 141 22.57 -40.81 8.13
C GLN A 141 22.36 -39.80 9.25
N ASP A 142 21.33 -38.97 9.11
CA ASP A 142 20.72 -38.37 10.28
C ASP A 142 20.37 -39.52 11.22
N ASP A 143 20.86 -39.44 12.45
CA ASP A 143 20.39 -40.28 13.54
C ASP A 143 18.88 -40.04 13.61
N GLN A 144 18.12 -40.98 13.05
CA GLN A 144 16.68 -40.91 12.74
C GLN A 144 15.78 -40.56 13.95
N ALA A 145 16.38 -40.44 15.13
CA ALA A 145 15.77 -40.06 16.39
C ALA A 145 15.57 -38.54 16.58
N ASP A 146 16.20 -37.66 15.78
CA ASP A 146 16.18 -36.21 16.03
C ASP A 146 15.58 -35.34 14.90
N VAL A 147 15.01 -35.95 13.85
CA VAL A 147 14.34 -35.23 12.77
C VAL A 147 12.91 -34.86 13.21
N PRO A 148 12.54 -33.56 13.29
CA PRO A 148 11.19 -33.14 13.64
C PRO A 148 10.17 -33.59 12.58
N ALA A 149 8.93 -33.82 13.00
CA ALA A 149 7.83 -34.04 12.07
C ALA A 149 7.53 -32.75 11.29
N GLY A 150 7.43 -32.85 9.96
CA GLY A 150 7.13 -31.74 9.06
C GLY A 150 8.30 -30.77 8.87
N ILE A 151 7.98 -29.50 8.59
CA ILE A 151 8.95 -28.43 8.36
C ILE A 151 8.73 -27.34 9.42
N PRO A 152 9.51 -27.34 10.51
CA PRO A 152 9.40 -26.34 11.57
C PRO A 152 9.52 -24.91 11.03
N GLU A 153 8.71 -23.99 11.56
CA GLU A 153 8.80 -22.55 11.26
C GLU A 153 8.64 -22.18 9.78
N PHE A 154 8.12 -23.09 8.94
CA PHE A 154 7.96 -22.89 7.50
C PHE A 154 7.34 -21.52 7.18
N TRP A 155 6.14 -21.23 7.69
CA TRP A 155 5.47 -19.96 7.41
C TRP A 155 6.10 -18.75 8.08
N LEU A 156 6.75 -18.91 9.24
CA LEU A 156 7.51 -17.82 9.84
C LEU A 156 8.66 -17.40 8.91
N ASN A 157 9.39 -18.38 8.36
CA ASN A 157 10.47 -18.11 7.42
C ASN A 157 9.96 -17.54 6.08
N VAL A 158 8.81 -18.01 5.59
CA VAL A 158 8.14 -17.41 4.41
C VAL A 158 7.77 -15.95 4.65
N LEU A 159 7.16 -15.63 5.80
CA LEU A 159 6.79 -14.26 6.15
C LEU A 159 8.02 -13.36 6.34
N ARG A 160 9.10 -13.90 6.91
CA ARG A 160 10.36 -13.17 7.11
C ARG A 160 11.09 -12.89 5.79
N ALA A 161 10.93 -13.72 4.77
CA ALA A 161 11.62 -13.57 3.49
C ALA A 161 11.13 -12.37 2.66
N ASN A 162 9.92 -11.87 2.91
CA ASN A 162 9.40 -10.66 2.29
C ASN A 162 9.64 -9.44 3.18
N SER A 163 10.32 -8.40 2.67
CA SER A 163 10.77 -7.23 3.44
C SER A 163 9.63 -6.40 4.00
N VAL A 164 8.53 -6.23 3.24
CA VAL A 164 7.35 -5.46 3.69
C VAL A 164 6.75 -6.12 4.93
N ILE A 165 6.60 -7.45 4.91
CA ILE A 165 6.08 -8.20 6.06
C ILE A 165 7.13 -8.27 7.18
N GLN A 166 8.40 -8.49 6.85
CA GLN A 166 9.50 -8.53 7.82
C GLN A 166 9.56 -7.23 8.64
N ALA A 167 9.36 -6.07 8.01
CA ALA A 167 9.35 -4.79 8.69
C ALA A 167 8.26 -4.68 9.77
N LYS A 168 7.20 -5.49 9.69
CA LYS A 168 6.12 -5.55 10.69
C LYS A 168 6.35 -6.58 11.78
N LEU A 169 7.34 -7.47 11.64
CA LEU A 169 7.61 -8.54 12.60
C LEU A 169 8.48 -8.04 13.75
N THR A 170 7.99 -8.27 14.98
CA THR A 170 8.79 -8.11 16.20
C THR A 170 9.19 -9.49 16.74
N GLU A 171 10.22 -9.54 17.61
CA GLU A 171 10.65 -10.78 18.27
C GLU A 171 9.49 -11.54 18.95
N LYS A 172 8.54 -10.81 19.54
CA LYS A 172 7.35 -11.41 20.18
C LYS A 172 6.39 -12.02 19.17
N ASP A 173 6.30 -11.44 17.98
CA ASP A 173 5.44 -11.97 16.93
C ASP A 173 6.00 -13.30 16.42
N GLU A 174 7.32 -13.39 16.26
CA GLU A 174 8.00 -14.62 15.84
C GLU A 174 7.77 -15.79 16.84
N GLU A 175 7.81 -15.52 18.16
CA GLU A 175 7.48 -16.50 19.20
C GLU A 175 6.05 -17.08 19.06
N ILE A 176 5.14 -16.34 18.43
CA ILE A 176 3.76 -16.77 18.20
C ILE A 176 3.66 -17.45 16.82
N LEU A 177 4.32 -16.90 15.80
CA LEU A 177 4.27 -17.38 14.42
C LEU A 177 4.98 -18.73 14.23
N GLN A 178 5.88 -19.15 15.13
CA GLN A 178 6.39 -20.54 15.15
C GLN A 178 5.28 -21.61 15.37
N TYR A 179 4.05 -21.20 15.72
CA TYR A 179 2.88 -22.08 15.84
C TYR A 179 1.97 -22.04 14.60
N LEU A 180 2.30 -21.25 13.59
CA LEU A 180 1.53 -21.13 12.35
C LEU A 180 1.73 -22.38 11.48
N GLU A 181 0.64 -23.09 11.18
CA GLU A 181 0.64 -24.30 10.36
C GLU A 181 0.30 -24.02 8.89
N ASP A 182 -0.55 -23.03 8.64
CA ASP A 182 -1.03 -22.72 7.29
C ASP A 182 -1.43 -21.26 7.13
N ILE A 183 -1.20 -20.74 5.93
CA ILE A 183 -1.78 -19.49 5.42
C ILE A 183 -2.52 -19.83 4.14
N SER A 184 -3.81 -19.48 4.11
CA SER A 184 -4.67 -19.65 2.93
C SER A 184 -5.35 -18.34 2.57
N ALA A 185 -5.57 -18.08 1.28
CA ALA A 185 -6.38 -16.97 0.79
C ALA A 185 -7.48 -17.49 -0.13
N ALA A 186 -8.70 -17.01 0.07
CA ALA A 186 -9.86 -17.42 -0.74
C ALA A 186 -10.74 -16.21 -1.07
N PRO A 187 -11.46 -16.21 -2.21
CA PRO A 187 -12.47 -15.19 -2.50
C PRO A 187 -13.53 -15.11 -1.40
N LEU A 188 -14.08 -13.92 -1.18
CA LEU A 188 -15.22 -13.76 -0.28
C LEU A 188 -16.40 -14.58 -0.79
N THR A 189 -17.02 -15.34 0.10
CA THR A 189 -18.27 -16.05 -0.21
C THR A 189 -19.44 -15.31 0.43
N PRO A 190 -20.65 -15.33 -0.14
CA PRO A 190 -21.80 -14.62 0.42
C PRO A 190 -22.15 -15.01 1.87
N HIS A 191 -21.62 -16.13 2.36
CA HIS A 191 -21.86 -16.65 3.71
C HIS A 191 -20.72 -16.38 4.71
N SER A 192 -19.66 -15.68 4.32
CA SER A 192 -18.55 -15.32 5.21
C SER A 192 -18.80 -14.05 6.05
N ALA A 193 -19.94 -13.37 5.86
CA ALA A 193 -20.36 -12.30 6.75
C ALA A 193 -20.80 -12.88 8.11
N PRO A 194 -20.21 -12.45 9.25
CA PRO A 194 -20.72 -12.83 10.55
C PRO A 194 -22.14 -12.30 10.71
N THR A 195 -23.09 -13.23 10.95
CA THR A 195 -24.49 -12.94 11.26
C THR A 195 -24.59 -12.04 12.48
N ALA A 196 -24.60 -10.72 12.27
CA ALA A 196 -24.90 -9.74 13.30
C ALA A 196 -25.69 -8.58 12.68
N SER A 197 -26.89 -8.88 12.18
CA SER A 197 -28.04 -7.97 12.14
C SER A 197 -29.26 -8.80 11.78
N LYS A 198 -30.26 -8.80 12.67
CA LYS A 198 -31.60 -9.31 12.33
C LYS A 198 -32.10 -8.58 11.08
N PRO A 199 -32.72 -9.25 10.11
CA PRO A 199 -33.49 -8.55 9.11
C PRO A 199 -34.68 -7.90 9.83
N SER A 200 -34.71 -6.57 9.88
CA SER A 200 -35.95 -5.85 10.17
C SER A 200 -36.86 -6.07 8.96
N GLU A 201 -37.90 -6.87 9.18
CA GLU A 201 -39.06 -6.92 8.30
C GLU A 201 -39.73 -5.52 8.30
N GLU A 202 -40.35 -5.17 7.16
CA GLU A 202 -41.13 -3.96 6.86
C GLU A 202 -40.36 -2.80 6.20
N ASP A 203 -40.25 -2.86 4.87
CA ASP A 203 -40.74 -1.74 4.03
C ASP A 203 -41.16 -2.25 2.63
N ASP A 204 -42.46 -2.25 2.38
CA ASP A 204 -43.09 -2.56 1.09
C ASP A 204 -42.95 -1.35 0.16
N THR A 205 -41.82 -1.24 -0.54
CA THR A 205 -41.75 -0.43 -1.78
C THR A 205 -41.14 -1.25 -2.91
N ALA A 206 -42.03 -1.83 -3.71
CA ALA A 206 -41.70 -2.53 -4.94
C ALA A 206 -41.43 -1.50 -6.07
N ASP A 207 -40.18 -1.06 -6.25
CA ASP A 207 -39.58 -0.75 -7.57
C ASP A 207 -38.07 -0.40 -7.50
N ALA A 208 -37.28 -1.19 -6.77
CA ALA A 208 -35.83 -1.17 -6.94
C ALA A 208 -35.41 -2.60 -7.26
N ALA A 209 -35.03 -2.83 -8.51
CA ALA A 209 -34.37 -4.06 -8.92
C ALA A 209 -33.25 -4.37 -7.91
N LYS A 210 -33.39 -5.46 -7.17
CA LYS A 210 -32.34 -6.01 -6.32
C LYS A 210 -31.17 -6.38 -7.22
N GLN A 211 -30.26 -5.44 -7.47
CA GLN A 211 -28.87 -5.80 -7.66
C GLN A 211 -28.45 -6.44 -6.35
N GLU A 212 -28.39 -7.77 -6.32
CA GLU A 212 -27.60 -8.45 -5.31
C GLU A 212 -26.19 -7.89 -5.45
N LYS A 213 -25.79 -7.00 -4.53
CA LYS A 213 -24.43 -6.45 -4.50
C LYS A 213 -23.53 -7.66 -4.24
N LYS A 214 -23.03 -8.27 -5.32
CA LYS A 214 -22.14 -9.42 -5.26
C LYS A 214 -20.92 -8.96 -4.48
N GLN A 215 -20.80 -9.39 -3.24
CA GLN A 215 -19.71 -8.96 -2.38
C GLN A 215 -18.40 -9.49 -2.96
N ARG A 216 -17.54 -8.57 -3.42
CA ARG A 216 -16.22 -8.88 -3.98
C ARG A 216 -15.15 -8.75 -2.90
N GLY A 217 -14.02 -9.38 -3.14
CA GLY A 217 -12.84 -9.35 -2.28
C GLY A 217 -12.39 -10.74 -1.84
N PHE A 218 -11.62 -10.81 -0.76
CA PHE A 218 -10.99 -12.05 -0.32
C PHE A 218 -10.77 -12.10 1.19
N THR A 219 -10.57 -13.31 1.70
CA THR A 219 -10.23 -13.57 3.09
C THR A 219 -8.91 -14.34 3.15
N ILE A 220 -7.98 -13.82 3.94
CA ILE A 220 -6.78 -14.52 4.39
C ILE A 220 -7.10 -15.23 5.71
N THR A 221 -6.68 -16.47 5.85
CA THR A 221 -6.82 -17.26 7.08
C THR A 221 -5.46 -17.80 7.50
N LEU A 222 -5.05 -17.46 8.72
CA LEU A 222 -3.89 -18.01 9.41
C LEU A 222 -4.36 -19.09 10.37
N THR A 223 -3.83 -20.30 10.25
CA THR A 223 -4.22 -21.47 11.08
C THR A 223 -3.08 -21.84 12.03
N PHE A 224 -3.31 -21.74 13.34
CA PHE A 224 -2.29 -21.93 14.39
C PHE A 224 -2.49 -23.20 15.17
N ARG A 225 -1.47 -24.03 15.35
CA ARG A 225 -1.56 -25.16 16.29
C ARG A 225 -1.83 -24.65 17.71
N GLU A 226 -2.23 -25.55 18.61
CA GLU A 226 -2.38 -25.21 20.03
C GLU A 226 -1.09 -24.58 20.56
N ASN A 227 -1.22 -23.44 21.24
CA ASN A 227 -0.09 -22.62 21.65
C ASN A 227 -0.43 -21.83 22.93
N PRO A 228 0.59 -21.37 23.70
CA PRO A 228 0.35 -20.70 24.97
C PRO A 228 -0.05 -19.21 24.83
N PHE A 229 -0.07 -18.65 23.62
CA PHE A 229 -0.23 -17.21 23.39
C PHE A 229 -1.68 -16.81 23.11
N LEU A 230 -2.40 -17.60 22.33
CA LEU A 230 -3.77 -17.31 21.91
C LEU A 230 -4.63 -18.58 21.87
N SER A 231 -5.93 -18.44 22.14
CA SER A 231 -6.88 -19.56 22.06
C SER A 231 -7.54 -19.74 20.69
N ASN A 232 -7.40 -18.78 19.78
CA ASN A 232 -7.95 -18.91 18.42
C ASN A 232 -7.20 -20.02 17.66
N ARG A 233 -7.93 -20.95 17.04
CA ARG A 233 -7.33 -21.88 16.07
C ARG A 233 -7.00 -21.19 14.75
N THR A 234 -7.83 -20.23 14.37
CA THR A 234 -7.75 -19.51 13.09
C THR A 234 -7.93 -18.01 13.32
N LEU A 235 -7.10 -17.21 12.66
CA LEU A 235 -7.26 -15.76 12.55
C LEU A 235 -7.56 -15.41 11.09
N THR A 236 -8.63 -14.65 10.86
CA THR A 236 -9.02 -14.23 9.52
C THR A 236 -8.88 -12.71 9.35
N LYS A 237 -8.50 -12.31 8.14
CA LYS A 237 -8.51 -10.93 7.65
C LYS A 237 -9.26 -10.90 6.32
N SER A 238 -10.32 -10.11 6.21
CA SER A 238 -11.16 -10.01 5.02
C SER A 238 -11.11 -8.59 4.46
N TYR A 239 -10.91 -8.48 3.15
CA TYR A 239 -11.00 -7.23 2.40
C TYR A 239 -12.24 -7.30 1.52
N TYR A 240 -13.08 -6.28 1.65
CA TYR A 240 -14.31 -6.13 0.89
C TYR A 240 -14.05 -5.07 -0.18
N MET A 241 -14.21 -5.44 -1.44
CA MET A 241 -13.85 -4.62 -2.59
C MET A 241 -15.10 -4.15 -3.34
N VAL A 242 -15.03 -2.95 -3.90
CA VAL A 242 -16.07 -2.44 -4.79
C VAL A 242 -16.00 -3.13 -6.15
N ASP A 243 -14.79 -3.30 -6.68
CA ASP A 243 -14.52 -3.97 -7.96
C ASP A 243 -13.42 -5.05 -7.84
N GLU A 244 -13.35 -5.98 -8.80
CA GLU A 244 -12.31 -7.01 -8.90
C GLU A 244 -11.15 -6.58 -9.82
N GLU A 245 -11.38 -5.67 -10.77
CA GLU A 245 -10.38 -5.16 -11.71
C GLU A 245 -9.65 -3.94 -11.17
N GLU A 246 -10.43 -2.98 -10.67
CA GLU A 246 -9.91 -1.83 -9.96
C GLU A 246 -10.01 -2.14 -8.46
N PRO A 247 -8.89 -2.41 -7.76
CA PRO A 247 -8.91 -2.86 -6.36
C PRO A 247 -9.25 -1.70 -5.42
N ILE A 248 -10.47 -1.19 -5.50
CA ILE A 248 -10.99 -0.14 -4.65
C ILE A 248 -11.52 -0.81 -3.37
N LEU A 249 -10.79 -0.58 -2.27
CA LEU A 249 -11.14 -1.10 -0.95
C LEU A 249 -12.37 -0.39 -0.39
N GLU A 250 -13.44 -1.14 -0.12
CA GLU A 250 -14.63 -0.63 0.58
C GLU A 250 -14.40 -0.61 2.10
N ARG A 251 -13.87 -1.72 2.64
CA ARG A 251 -13.56 -1.90 4.07
C ARG A 251 -12.74 -3.17 4.31
N ALA A 252 -12.11 -3.26 5.48
CA ALA A 252 -11.44 -4.46 5.95
C ALA A 252 -11.96 -4.90 7.33
N GLU A 253 -11.96 -6.22 7.59
CA GLU A 253 -12.32 -6.80 8.88
C GLU A 253 -11.28 -7.83 9.31
N GLY A 254 -10.83 -7.75 10.56
CA GLY A 254 -9.95 -8.75 11.14
C GLY A 254 -10.59 -9.47 12.34
N THR A 255 -10.07 -10.66 12.63
CA THR A 255 -10.48 -11.44 13.78
C THR A 255 -10.00 -10.81 15.09
N SER A 256 -10.90 -10.66 16.07
CA SER A 256 -10.52 -10.30 17.43
C SER A 256 -9.72 -11.45 18.09
N ILE A 257 -8.46 -11.17 18.42
CA ILE A 257 -7.54 -12.17 18.97
C ILE A 257 -7.77 -12.34 20.47
N GLN A 258 -7.92 -13.59 20.89
CA GLN A 258 -8.11 -14.00 22.28
C GLN A 258 -6.76 -14.35 22.90
N TRP A 259 -6.04 -13.30 23.30
CA TRP A 259 -4.72 -13.43 23.95
C TRP A 259 -4.82 -14.05 25.35
N SER A 260 -3.89 -14.97 25.63
CA SER A 260 -3.58 -15.43 26.98
C SER A 260 -3.07 -14.27 27.85
N ALA A 261 -3.24 -14.39 29.17
CA ALA A 261 -2.88 -13.34 30.11
C ALA A 261 -1.39 -12.92 29.98
N GLY A 262 -1.16 -11.65 29.66
CA GLY A 262 0.19 -11.07 29.51
C GLY A 262 0.93 -11.48 28.24
N LYS A 263 0.24 -12.11 27.27
CA LYS A 263 0.81 -12.59 26.01
C LYS A 263 0.43 -11.78 24.77
N ASP A 264 -0.33 -10.70 24.96
CA ASP A 264 -0.70 -9.76 23.89
C ASP A 264 0.56 -8.99 23.41
N PRO A 265 1.06 -9.22 22.18
CA PRO A 265 2.22 -8.53 21.63
C PRO A 265 1.88 -7.09 21.23
N THR A 266 0.61 -6.78 20.96
CA THR A 266 0.14 -5.47 20.46
C THR A 266 0.10 -4.39 21.54
N ARG A 267 0.37 -4.76 22.81
CA ARG A 267 0.28 -3.85 23.95
C ARG A 267 1.48 -3.98 24.88
N LYS A 268 1.93 -2.85 25.41
CA LYS A 268 2.97 -2.78 26.44
C LYS A 268 2.44 -2.16 27.73
N LEU A 269 2.76 -2.79 28.86
CA LEU A 269 2.38 -2.29 30.18
C LEU A 269 3.34 -1.18 30.62
N VAL A 270 2.83 0.04 30.72
CA VAL A 270 3.58 1.22 31.15
C VAL A 270 3.13 1.65 32.54
N ARG A 271 4.10 1.78 33.46
CA ARG A 271 3.85 2.27 34.82
C ARG A 271 3.86 3.80 34.83
N LYS A 272 2.69 4.43 34.95
CA LYS A 272 2.62 5.89 35.12
C LYS A 272 3.06 6.27 36.53
N LYS A 273 4.02 7.21 36.63
CA LYS A 273 4.44 7.79 37.91
C LYS A 273 3.23 8.44 38.59
N ALA A 274 2.99 8.08 39.85
CA ALA A 274 1.96 8.72 40.65
C ALA A 274 2.30 10.21 40.83
N LYS A 275 1.39 11.09 40.40
CA LYS A 275 1.55 12.54 40.61
C LYS A 275 1.19 12.83 42.06
N GLY A 276 2.21 12.92 42.92
CA GLY A 276 2.03 13.24 44.33
C GLY A 276 1.41 14.63 44.49
N ARG A 277 0.12 14.71 44.82
CA ARG A 277 -0.47 15.93 45.38
C ARG A 277 0.01 15.98 46.83
N GLY A 278 0.76 17.03 47.17
CA GLY A 278 1.47 17.17 48.43
C GLY A 278 0.67 16.70 49.65
N GLY A 279 1.22 15.73 50.39
CA GLY A 279 0.63 15.17 51.58
C GLY A 279 0.97 13.69 51.69
N LYS A 280 1.61 13.29 52.79
CA LYS A 280 1.94 11.91 53.18
C LYS A 280 0.85 10.92 52.74
N GLY A 281 1.13 10.15 51.70
CA GLY A 281 0.28 9.06 51.22
C GLY A 281 0.87 8.51 49.93
N GLY A 282 1.38 7.28 49.97
CA GLY A 282 1.97 6.60 48.82
C GLY A 282 0.92 6.41 47.72
N GLY A 283 0.95 7.27 46.71
CA GLY A 283 0.14 7.09 45.51
C GLY A 283 0.59 5.83 44.79
N GLN A 284 -0.29 4.84 44.69
CA GLN A 284 -0.03 3.61 43.94
C GLN A 284 0.11 3.97 42.45
N ALA A 285 1.23 3.59 41.84
CA ALA A 285 1.47 3.86 40.43
C ALA A 285 0.45 3.12 39.56
N ALA A 286 -0.31 3.83 38.74
CA ALA A 286 -1.28 3.24 37.84
C ALA A 286 -0.55 2.56 36.66
N MET A 287 -0.93 1.32 36.36
CA MET A 287 -0.47 0.60 35.16
C MET A 287 -1.43 0.88 34.01
N LYS A 288 -0.92 1.28 32.85
CA LYS A 288 -1.70 1.51 31.63
C LYS A 288 -1.10 0.68 30.51
N TYR A 289 -1.94 0.02 29.72
CA TYR A 289 -1.52 -0.59 28.45
C TYR A 289 -1.50 0.47 27.36
N GLU A 290 -0.41 0.51 26.60
CA GLU A 290 -0.24 1.39 25.44
C GLU A 290 -0.04 0.50 24.20
N PRO A 291 -0.70 0.81 23.06
CA PRO A 291 -0.47 0.11 21.80
C PRO A 291 1.00 0.18 21.40
N VAL A 292 1.50 -0.90 20.82
CA VAL A 292 2.83 -0.99 20.23
C VAL A 292 2.77 -1.68 18.88
N GLU A 293 3.81 -1.51 18.10
CA GLU A 293 3.99 -2.19 16.83
C GLU A 293 4.06 -3.72 17.03
N SER A 294 3.35 -4.43 16.17
CA SER A 294 3.25 -5.89 16.14
C SER A 294 2.57 -6.27 14.84
N PHE A 295 3.02 -7.36 14.22
CA PHE A 295 2.37 -7.94 13.04
C PHE A 295 0.88 -8.23 13.29
N PHE A 296 0.49 -8.60 14.51
CA PHE A 296 -0.89 -8.93 14.83
C PHE A 296 -1.84 -7.72 14.83
N ASN A 297 -1.33 -6.48 14.73
CA ASN A 297 -2.16 -5.31 14.42
C ASN A 297 -2.82 -5.43 13.04
N PHE A 298 -2.30 -6.26 12.13
CA PHE A 298 -2.92 -6.60 10.85
C PHE A 298 -4.36 -7.11 10.97
N PHE A 299 -4.72 -7.73 12.11
CA PHE A 299 -6.09 -8.18 12.39
C PHE A 299 -6.98 -7.09 13.04
N SER A 300 -6.45 -5.88 13.21
CA SER A 300 -7.17 -4.70 13.70
C SER A 300 -7.06 -3.58 12.66
N PRO A 301 -7.74 -3.70 11.51
CA PRO A 301 -7.59 -2.77 10.40
C PRO A 301 -7.93 -1.32 10.81
N PRO A 302 -7.36 -0.33 10.12
CA PRO A 302 -7.70 1.08 10.34
C PRO A 302 -9.20 1.31 10.18
N ALA A 303 -9.81 1.98 11.15
CA ALA A 303 -11.24 2.25 11.14
C ALA A 303 -11.53 3.59 10.46
N VAL A 304 -12.43 3.58 9.48
CA VAL A 304 -12.97 4.82 8.91
C VAL A 304 -13.84 5.51 9.96
N PRO A 305 -13.55 6.77 10.36
CA PRO A 305 -14.39 7.52 11.28
C PRO A 305 -15.83 7.56 10.80
N GLN A 306 -16.76 7.16 11.67
CA GLN A 306 -18.20 7.24 11.40
C GLN A 306 -18.78 8.42 12.17
N GLY A 307 -19.19 9.48 11.48
CA GLY A 307 -19.78 10.68 12.07
C GLY A 307 -19.88 11.83 11.07
N ASP A 308 -20.58 12.90 11.47
CA ASP A 308 -20.75 14.13 10.66
C ASP A 308 -19.53 15.08 10.78
N GLU A 309 -18.59 14.79 11.68
CA GLU A 309 -17.35 15.54 11.81
C GLU A 309 -16.34 14.97 10.82
N GLU A 310 -16.12 15.69 9.72
CA GLU A 310 -15.05 15.38 8.77
C GLU A 310 -13.70 15.48 9.51
N PRO A 311 -12.86 14.42 9.46
CA PRO A 311 -11.49 14.52 9.96
C PRO A 311 -10.75 15.62 9.21
N ASP A 312 -9.76 16.23 9.86
CA ASP A 312 -8.88 17.17 9.14
C ASP A 312 -8.09 16.45 8.04
N ASP A 313 -7.57 17.23 7.08
CA ASP A 313 -6.86 16.71 5.92
C ASP A 313 -5.68 15.80 6.31
N GLU A 314 -4.96 16.16 7.39
CA GLU A 314 -3.82 15.38 7.91
C GLU A 314 -4.25 14.01 8.46
N ALA A 315 -5.36 13.96 9.21
CA ALA A 315 -5.90 12.70 9.72
C ALA A 315 -6.48 11.82 8.59
N MET A 316 -7.05 12.42 7.56
CA MET A 316 -7.55 11.69 6.39
C MET A 316 -6.41 11.08 5.58
N GLU A 317 -5.34 11.85 5.31
CA GLU A 317 -4.13 11.37 4.64
C GLU A 317 -3.47 10.23 5.42
N ALA A 318 -3.32 10.39 6.74
CA ALA A 318 -2.75 9.35 7.60
C ALA A 318 -3.61 8.06 7.63
N LEU A 319 -4.94 8.21 7.62
CA LEU A 319 -5.85 7.07 7.54
C LEU A 319 -5.74 6.36 6.19
N GLN A 320 -5.69 7.11 5.09
CA GLN A 320 -5.55 6.56 3.75
C GLN A 320 -4.23 5.78 3.62
N ALA A 321 -3.11 6.35 4.05
CA ALA A 321 -1.81 5.67 4.05
C ALA A 321 -1.83 4.39 4.89
N ALA A 322 -2.48 4.41 6.06
CA ALA A 322 -2.61 3.21 6.89
C ALA A 322 -3.50 2.13 6.24
N MET A 323 -4.56 2.51 5.53
CA MET A 323 -5.42 1.57 4.80
C MET A 323 -4.72 0.97 3.58
N GLU A 324 -3.91 1.76 2.88
CA GLU A 324 -3.10 1.31 1.75
C GLU A 324 -2.03 0.31 2.20
N GLU A 325 -1.28 0.63 3.25
CA GLU A 325 -0.29 -0.28 3.84
C GLU A 325 -0.94 -1.59 4.34
N ASP A 326 -2.09 -1.48 5.01
CA ASP A 326 -2.85 -2.65 5.46
C ASP A 326 -3.30 -3.53 4.28
N TYR A 327 -3.75 -2.93 3.17
CA TYR A 327 -4.12 -3.64 1.96
C TYR A 327 -2.92 -4.27 1.27
N GLU A 328 -1.80 -3.55 1.15
CA GLU A 328 -0.56 -4.03 0.53
C GLU A 328 -0.08 -5.33 1.19
N ILE A 329 -0.04 -5.37 2.53
CA ILE A 329 0.31 -6.60 3.27
C ILE A 329 -0.66 -7.74 2.92
N GLY A 330 -1.95 -7.44 2.85
CA GLY A 330 -2.97 -8.42 2.48
C GLY A 330 -2.79 -8.94 1.05
N ASP A 331 -2.48 -8.06 0.11
CA ASP A 331 -2.21 -8.44 -1.26
C ASP A 331 -0.96 -9.31 -1.36
N ILE A 332 0.17 -8.91 -0.75
CA ILE A 332 1.41 -9.69 -0.74
C ILE A 332 1.16 -11.12 -0.24
N ILE A 333 0.44 -11.27 0.88
CA ILE A 333 0.12 -12.61 1.41
C ILE A 333 -0.70 -13.40 0.38
N ARG A 334 -1.74 -12.80 -0.21
CA ARG A 334 -2.65 -13.46 -1.16
C ARG A 334 -1.98 -13.80 -2.49
N SER A 335 -1.27 -12.85 -3.09
CA SER A 335 -0.81 -12.87 -4.48
C SER A 335 0.61 -13.42 -4.62
N LYS A 336 1.47 -13.19 -3.62
CA LYS A 336 2.89 -13.62 -3.64
C LYS A 336 3.15 -14.82 -2.74
N LEU A 337 2.87 -14.70 -1.43
CA LEU A 337 3.29 -15.71 -0.46
C LEU A 337 2.50 -17.02 -0.57
N VAL A 338 1.17 -16.97 -0.59
CA VAL A 338 0.33 -18.18 -0.63
C VAL A 338 0.63 -19.06 -1.86
N PRO A 339 0.73 -18.51 -3.09
CA PRO A 339 0.99 -19.33 -4.28
C PRO A 339 2.44 -19.86 -4.34
N LYS A 340 3.42 -19.07 -3.90
CA LYS A 340 4.86 -19.37 -4.05
C LYS A 340 5.58 -19.65 -2.73
N ALA A 341 4.85 -20.10 -1.70
CA ALA A 341 5.40 -20.25 -0.34
C ALA A 341 6.72 -21.04 -0.26
N VAL A 342 6.88 -22.09 -1.07
CA VAL A 342 8.12 -22.88 -1.07
C VAL A 342 9.29 -22.07 -1.64
N SER A 343 9.10 -21.33 -2.72
CA SER A 343 10.15 -20.49 -3.31
C SER A 343 10.58 -19.34 -2.38
N TRP A 344 9.64 -18.75 -1.64
CA TRP A 344 9.96 -17.80 -0.56
C TRP A 344 10.72 -18.46 0.59
N TYR A 345 10.36 -19.69 0.95
CA TYR A 345 11.05 -20.46 2.00
C TYR A 345 12.49 -20.84 1.59
N THR A 346 12.70 -21.23 0.33
CA THR A 346 14.02 -21.62 -0.19
C THR A 346 14.88 -20.43 -0.61
N GLY A 347 14.30 -19.24 -0.71
CA GLY A 347 14.98 -18.02 -1.17
C GLY A 347 15.15 -17.94 -2.69
N GLU A 348 14.47 -18.81 -3.44
CA GLU A 348 14.41 -18.72 -4.92
C GLU A 348 13.61 -17.50 -5.38
N GLU A 349 12.63 -17.08 -4.58
CA GLU A 349 11.89 -15.85 -4.77
C GLU A 349 12.48 -14.79 -3.82
N ALA A 350 13.64 -14.22 -4.19
CA ALA A 350 14.18 -13.05 -3.52
C ALA A 350 13.56 -11.78 -4.13
N GLU A 351 13.37 -10.72 -3.34
CA GLU A 351 12.86 -9.44 -3.85
C GLU A 351 13.77 -8.81 -4.91
N ASP A 352 15.07 -9.18 -4.91
CA ASP A 352 16.06 -8.79 -5.91
C ASP A 352 16.02 -9.67 -7.19
N SER A 353 15.12 -10.67 -7.27
CA SER A 353 14.92 -11.50 -8.46
C SER A 353 13.96 -10.87 -9.49
N ASP A 354 13.35 -9.74 -9.16
CA ASP A 354 12.87 -8.81 -10.17
C ASP A 354 14.13 -8.22 -10.81
N GLU A 355 14.76 -9.00 -11.70
CA GLU A 355 15.68 -8.51 -12.70
C GLU A 355 15.07 -7.22 -13.23
N GLU A 356 15.71 -6.12 -12.83
CA GLU A 356 15.69 -4.85 -13.51
C GLU A 356 15.52 -5.18 -15.00
N TYR A 357 14.31 -4.96 -15.53
CA TYR A 357 14.22 -4.67 -16.95
C TYR A 357 15.00 -3.36 -17.06
N GLU A 358 16.33 -3.49 -17.18
CA GLU A 358 17.19 -2.48 -17.77
C GLU A 358 16.49 -2.21 -19.09
N ASP A 359 15.74 -1.11 -19.08
CA ASP A 359 15.21 -0.47 -20.26
C ASP A 359 16.43 -0.19 -21.11
N ASP A 360 16.71 -1.10 -22.04
CA ASP A 360 17.72 -0.97 -23.08
C ASP A 360 17.21 0.06 -24.10
N ASP A 361 16.83 1.24 -23.58
CA ASP A 361 16.73 2.47 -24.34
C ASP A 361 18.16 3.04 -24.37
N GLU A 362 19.03 2.36 -25.13
CA GLU A 362 20.18 3.00 -25.75
C GLU A 362 19.63 4.18 -26.57
N GLU A 363 19.62 5.37 -25.96
CA GLU A 363 19.45 6.65 -26.66
C GLU A 363 20.51 6.72 -27.77
N GLU A 364 20.14 6.27 -28.98
CA GLU A 364 20.77 6.66 -30.24
C GLU A 364 20.52 8.17 -30.43
N ASP A 365 21.25 9.01 -29.69
CA ASP A 365 21.38 10.42 -30.06
C ASP A 365 22.37 10.49 -31.24
N ASP A 366 21.75 10.48 -32.42
CA ASP A 366 22.33 10.64 -33.74
C ASP A 366 23.13 11.96 -33.82
N ASP A 367 24.33 11.85 -34.38
CA ASP A 367 25.28 12.93 -34.61
C ASP A 367 24.71 14.06 -35.49
N ASP A 368 25.27 15.25 -35.27
CA ASP A 368 25.53 16.33 -36.25
C ASP A 368 24.38 17.28 -36.66
N ASP A 369 24.54 18.56 -36.29
CA ASP A 369 24.82 19.61 -37.29
C ASP A 369 25.07 20.95 -36.56
N GLU A 370 26.36 21.25 -36.33
CA GLU A 370 26.85 22.61 -36.15
C GLU A 370 26.49 23.44 -37.39
N ILE A 371 25.57 24.40 -37.24
CA ILE A 371 25.44 25.50 -38.20
C ILE A 371 25.79 26.81 -37.49
N GLU A 372 27.03 27.23 -37.74
CA GLU A 372 27.50 28.61 -37.66
C GLU A 372 26.62 29.47 -38.58
N ASP A 373 25.94 30.47 -38.04
CA ASP A 373 25.49 31.63 -38.80
C ASP A 373 26.02 32.89 -38.10
N GLU A 374 27.09 33.43 -38.69
CA GLU A 374 27.63 34.77 -38.49
C GLU A 374 26.65 35.85 -39.01
N ASP A 375 26.89 37.09 -38.55
CA ASP A 375 26.49 38.38 -39.15
C ASP A 375 25.03 38.84 -38.90
N ASP A 376 24.68 40.09 -38.58
CA ASP A 376 25.38 41.36 -38.34
C ASP A 376 24.33 42.35 -37.76
N ASP A 377 24.80 43.54 -37.36
CA ASP A 377 24.09 44.83 -37.28
C ASP A 377 23.37 45.25 -35.98
N ASP A 378 24.16 46.02 -35.22
CA ASP A 378 24.02 47.46 -34.93
C ASP A 378 23.19 48.00 -33.75
N ASP A 379 23.92 48.85 -33.00
CA ASP A 379 23.57 50.05 -32.22
C ASP A 379 22.60 49.89 -31.03
N ASP A 380 22.84 50.48 -29.85
CA ASP A 380 23.49 51.75 -29.56
C ASP A 380 23.78 51.84 -28.05
N ASP A 381 24.90 52.49 -27.71
CA ASP A 381 25.19 53.34 -26.53
C ASP A 381 24.80 52.87 -25.10
N ASP A 382 25.62 53.02 -24.06
CA ASP A 382 26.52 54.12 -23.80
C ASP A 382 27.50 53.75 -22.66
N GLU A 383 28.60 54.49 -22.67
CA GLU A 383 29.80 54.48 -21.84
C GLU A 383 29.49 54.44 -20.31
N GLU A 384 30.33 53.85 -19.46
CA GLU A 384 31.54 54.52 -18.96
C GLU A 384 32.49 53.49 -18.35
N ALA A 385 33.67 53.42 -18.96
CA ALA A 385 34.86 52.81 -18.41
C ALA A 385 35.51 53.75 -17.39
N GLU A 386 36.34 53.19 -16.51
CA GLU A 386 37.75 53.56 -16.28
C GLU A 386 38.17 52.88 -14.96
N LYS A 387 38.93 51.77 -15.04
CA LYS A 387 40.41 51.72 -15.12
C LYS A 387 41.03 52.00 -13.73
N ASP A 388 42.05 51.31 -13.23
CA ASP A 388 43.00 50.40 -13.86
C ASP A 388 43.91 49.77 -12.77
N ALA A 389 44.65 48.74 -13.21
CA ALA A 389 46.03 48.41 -12.85
C ALA A 389 46.34 47.52 -11.61
N GLU A 390 46.48 46.23 -11.92
CA GLU A 390 47.66 45.34 -11.77
C GLU A 390 48.77 45.63 -10.73
N GLY A 391 49.25 44.56 -10.08
CA GLY A 391 50.70 44.29 -10.04
C GLY A 391 51.37 43.82 -8.72
N VAL A 392 51.30 42.50 -8.46
CA VAL A 392 52.35 41.57 -7.93
C VAL A 392 53.07 41.76 -6.55
N GLU A 393 53.19 40.61 -5.87
CA GLU A 393 54.28 40.10 -4.98
C GLU A 393 54.09 39.97 -3.44
N LEU A 394 54.19 38.70 -3.02
CA LEU A 394 54.78 38.09 -1.80
C LEU A 394 54.57 38.71 -0.40
N ILE A 395 54.13 37.84 0.55
CA ILE A 395 54.92 37.33 1.71
C ILE A 395 54.04 36.35 2.54
N LYS A 396 54.58 35.16 2.86
CA LYS A 396 54.05 34.17 3.85
C LYS A 396 54.40 34.61 5.29
N PRO A 397 53.70 34.11 6.33
CA PRO A 397 54.21 32.93 7.07
C PRO A 397 53.10 31.87 7.34
N LYS A 398 53.38 30.57 7.20
CA LYS A 398 53.78 29.60 8.26
C LYS A 398 52.72 29.40 9.37
N SER A 399 52.36 28.21 9.84
CA SER A 399 52.80 26.83 9.57
C SER A 399 52.11 25.87 10.55
N ARG A 400 51.87 24.62 10.09
CA ARG A 400 52.05 23.31 10.78
C ARG A 400 51.15 23.00 12.00
N SER A 401 50.74 21.76 12.30
CA SER A 401 50.90 20.40 11.71
C SER A 401 50.04 19.46 12.56
N LYS A 402 49.17 18.63 11.99
CA LYS A 402 49.36 17.19 11.65
C LYS A 402 49.86 16.25 12.77
N ALA A 403 48.99 15.28 13.05
CA ALA A 403 49.21 13.83 12.97
C ALA A 403 49.71 13.02 14.19
N ASN A 404 48.88 11.98 14.45
CA ASN A 404 49.18 10.57 14.69
C ASN A 404 49.84 10.10 15.99
N GLY A 405 49.28 9.00 16.52
CA GLY A 405 50.11 7.83 16.81
C GLY A 405 49.79 7.08 18.10
N ALA A 406 49.08 5.97 17.93
CA ALA A 406 49.09 4.70 18.66
C ALA A 406 50.03 4.48 19.87
N GLY A 407 49.51 3.78 20.89
CA GLY A 407 50.32 3.13 21.93
C GLY A 407 49.50 2.44 23.02
N LEU A 408 49.47 1.10 22.97
CA LEU A 408 48.80 0.14 23.86
C LEU A 408 49.40 0.04 25.30
N PRO A 409 48.80 -0.76 26.23
CA PRO A 409 48.62 -0.43 27.65
C PRO A 409 49.51 -1.22 28.63
N LYS A 410 49.41 -0.83 29.91
CA LYS A 410 49.72 -1.57 31.17
C LYS A 410 48.95 -0.80 32.27
N GLY A 411 48.24 -1.35 33.25
CA GLY A 411 48.20 -2.66 33.89
C GLY A 411 48.03 -2.42 35.40
N LYS A 412 47.40 -3.37 36.12
CA LYS A 412 47.17 -3.50 37.60
C LYS A 412 45.92 -2.81 38.16
N GLN A 413 45.21 -3.34 39.18
CA GLN A 413 44.98 -4.66 39.80
C GLN A 413 44.01 -4.38 40.98
N GLY A 414 43.17 -5.36 41.34
CA GLY A 414 42.50 -5.48 42.66
C GLY A 414 41.05 -5.00 42.70
N GLU A 415 40.11 -5.62 43.41
CA GLU A 415 39.99 -6.91 44.10
C GLU A 415 38.50 -7.05 44.50
N ALA A 416 38.02 -8.30 44.53
CA ALA A 416 36.88 -8.89 45.25
C ALA A 416 35.67 -8.06 45.75
N GLY A 417 34.47 -8.56 45.45
CA GLY A 417 33.24 -8.18 46.16
C GLY A 417 31.97 -8.82 45.63
N GLU A 418 31.72 -10.08 46.00
CA GLU A 418 30.40 -10.72 45.95
C GLU A 418 29.31 -9.85 46.60
N GLN A 419 28.13 -9.80 45.98
CA GLN A 419 26.85 -9.54 46.66
C GLN A 419 25.65 -9.91 45.77
N GLN A 420 25.01 -11.03 46.11
CA GLN A 420 23.61 -11.34 45.77
C GLN A 420 22.66 -10.35 46.46
N PRO A 421 21.43 -10.16 45.94
CA PRO A 421 20.27 -9.83 46.76
C PRO A 421 19.20 -10.95 46.74
N PRO A 422 18.31 -10.96 47.75
CA PRO A 422 17.78 -12.21 48.31
C PRO A 422 16.39 -12.61 47.83
N GLU A 423 16.14 -13.92 47.85
CA GLU A 423 14.82 -14.54 47.95
C GLU A 423 14.14 -14.19 49.28
N CYS A 424 12.83 -13.90 49.25
CA CYS A 424 11.99 -14.05 50.44
C CYS A 424 10.52 -14.37 50.09
N LYS A 425 10.22 -15.67 50.21
CA LYS A 425 9.08 -16.36 50.85
C LYS A 425 7.63 -15.85 50.69
N GLN A 426 6.84 -16.80 50.18
CA GLN A 426 5.49 -17.20 50.59
C GLN A 426 5.02 -16.69 51.97
N GLN A 427 3.85 -16.05 51.96
CA GLN A 427 2.72 -16.39 52.81
C GLN A 427 1.43 -15.95 52.13
#